data_AF-W4ELS6-F1
#
_entry.id   AF-W4ELS6-F1
#
_cell.length_a   1.000
_cell.length_b   1.000
_cell.length_c   1.000
_cell.angle_alpha   90.00
_cell.angle_beta   90.00
_cell.angle_gamma   90.00
#
_symmetry.space_group_name_H-M   'P 1'
#
loop_
_entity.id
_entity.type
_entity.pdbx_description
1 polymer ?
#
loop_
_entity_poly.entity_id
_entity_poly.type
_entity_poly.pdbx_seq_one_letter_code
_entity_poly.pdbx_strand_id
1 'polypeptide(L)' 'MDQKIIFYVEKLQEEVMYAVASGADSNLYDFACEMLESEPEENKNAICQAYEVVKHALIG' A
#
# COMPACT_ATOMS: atom_id res chain seq x y z
N MET A 1 -14.95 8.08 -1.90
CA MET A 1 -13.71 7.28 -1.93
C MET A 1 -14.06 5.97 -2.62
N ASP A 2 -13.28 5.55 -3.61
CA ASP A 2 -13.55 4.35 -4.41
C ASP A 2 -13.29 3.08 -3.57
N GLN A 3 -14.17 2.07 -3.67
CA GLN A 3 -14.00 0.79 -2.96
C GLN A 3 -12.66 0.11 -3.29
N LYS A 4 -12.16 0.24 -4.52
CA LYS A 4 -10.84 -0.31 -4.89
C LYS A 4 -9.71 0.40 -4.15
N ILE A 5 -9.80 1.72 -3.98
CA ILE A 5 -8.77 2.49 -3.25
C ILE A 5 -8.78 2.09 -1.77
N ILE A 6 -9.95 1.97 -1.15
CA ILE A 6 -10.08 1.54 0.26
C ILE A 6 -9.43 0.16 0.45
N PHE A 7 -9.73 -0.79 -0.43
CA PHE A 7 -9.13 -2.12 -0.39
C PHE A 7 -7.60 -2.09 -0.43
N TYR A 8 -7.01 -1.30 -1.33
CA TYR A 8 -5.55 -1.18 -1.42
C TYR A 8 -4.93 -0.39 -0.27
N VAL A 9 -5.65 0.57 0.33
CA VAL A 9 -5.21 1.27 1.54
C VAL A 9 -5.11 0.28 2.70
N GLU A 10 -6.15 -0.52 2.94
CA GLU A 10 -6.18 -1.52 4.00
C GLU A 10 -5.06 -2.55 3.81
N LYS A 11 -4.88 -3.06 2.60
CA LYS A 11 -3.82 -4.03 2.28
C LYS A 11 -2.41 -3.47 2.50
N LEU A 12 -2.13 -2.24 2.05
CA LEU A 12 -0.83 -1.58 2.30
C LEU A 12 -0.60 -1.31 3.79
N GLN A 13 -1.65 -0.97 4.56
CA GLN A 13 -1.54 -0.80 6.00
C GLN A 13 -1.21 -2.11 6.72
N GLU A 14 -1.85 -3.22 6.35
CA GLU A 14 -1.59 -4.54 6.92
C GLU A 14 -0.13 -4.97 6.70
N GLU A 15 0.38 -4.86 5.47
CA GLU A 15 1.76 -5.23 5.15
C GLU A 15 2.79 -4.39 5.91
N VAL A 16 2.57 -3.08 6.00
CA VAL A 16 3.44 -2.18 6.78
C VAL A 16 3.40 -2.53 8.27
N MET A 17 2.21 -2.77 8.85
CA MET A 17 2.10 -3.17 10.25
C MET A 17 2.79 -4.51 10.52
N TYR A 18 2.65 -5.48 9.61
CA TYR A 18 3.33 -6.76 9.71
C TYR A 18 4.85 -6.63 9.62
N ALA A 19 5.37 -5.80 8.70
CA ALA A 19 6.80 -5.52 8.58
C ALA A 19 7.36 -4.91 9.87
N VAL A 20 6.66 -3.92 10.44
CA VAL A 20 7.03 -3.30 11.71
C VAL A 20 7.03 -4.32 12.86
N ALA A 21 6.00 -5.16 12.96
CA ALA A 21 5.88 -6.15 14.02
C ALA A 21 6.93 -7.27 13.90
N SER A 22 7.31 -7.63 12.68
CA SER A 22 8.32 -8.66 12.40
C SER A 22 9.76 -8.14 12.44
N GLY A 23 9.96 -6.82 12.51
CA GLY A 23 11.29 -6.20 12.42
C GLY A 23 11.92 -6.34 11.03
N ALA A 24 11.11 -6.54 9.99
CA ALA A 24 11.56 -6.61 8.61
C ALA A 24 11.97 -5.22 8.09
N ASP A 25 12.98 -5.18 7.23
CA ASP A 25 13.50 -3.95 6.59
C ASP A 25 12.71 -3.56 5.32
N SER A 26 11.46 -4.02 5.21
CA SER A 26 10.57 -3.68 4.09
C SER A 26 9.75 -2.45 4.42
N ASN A 27 9.73 -1.49 3.51
CA ASN A 27 9.01 -0.24 3.69
C ASN A 27 7.78 -0.16 2.76
N LEU A 28 6.91 0.84 3.00
CA LEU A 28 5.67 1.04 2.24
C LEU A 28 5.88 1.09 0.70
N TYR A 29 7.01 1.63 0.24
CA TYR A 29 7.30 1.77 -1.18
C TYR A 29 7.56 0.41 -1.82
N ASP A 30 8.29 -0.47 -1.15
CA ASP A 30 8.58 -1.82 -1.66
C ASP A 30 7.28 -2.62 -1.85
N PHE A 31 6.38 -2.58 -0.87
CA PHE A 31 5.06 -3.23 -0.98
C PHE A 31 4.22 -2.66 -2.13
N ALA A 32 4.19 -1.34 -2.29
CA ALA A 32 3.46 -0.72 -3.37
C ALA A 32 4.02 -1.12 -4.75
N CYS A 33 5.33 -1.23 -4.90
CA CYS A 33 5.98 -1.70 -6.12
C CYS A 33 5.62 -3.16 -6.43
N GLU A 34 5.69 -4.07 -5.45
CA GLU A 34 5.31 -5.47 -5.63
C GLU A 34 3.84 -5.62 -6.04
N MET A 35 2.95 -4.79 -5.49
CA MET A 35 1.55 -4.76 -5.88
C MET A 35 1.36 -4.26 -7.32
N LEU A 36 2.09 -3.22 -7.73
CA LEU A 36 2.02 -2.70 -9.11
C LEU A 36 2.53 -3.70 -10.15
N GLU A 37 3.49 -4.56 -9.78
CA GLU A 37 4.00 -5.61 -10.66
C GLU A 37 3.04 -6.80 -10.78
N SER A 38 2.31 -7.12 -9.72
CA SER A 38 1.42 -8.30 -9.64
C SER A 38 -0.02 -8.02 -10.07
N GLU A 39 -0.46 -6.77 -10.08
CA GLU A 39 -1.85 -6.39 -10.36
C GLU A 39 -2.06 -5.90 -11.81
N PRO A 40 -3.27 -6.08 -12.38
CA PRO A 40 -3.59 -5.59 -13.71
C PRO A 40 -3.60 -4.06 -13.79
N GLU A 41 -3.42 -3.52 -15.00
CA GLU A 41 -3.31 -2.08 -15.27
C GLU A 41 -4.47 -1.26 -14.69
N GLU A 42 -5.69 -1.82 -14.69
CA GLU A 42 -6.89 -1.16 -14.15
C GLU A 42 -6.82 -0.88 -12.63
N ASN A 43 -5.98 -1.61 -11.90
CA ASN A 43 -5.82 -1.47 -10.46
C ASN A 43 -4.67 -0.53 -10.08
N LYS A 44 -3.74 -0.25 -11.01
CA LYS A 44 -2.52 0.54 -10.72
C LYS A 44 -2.83 1.95 -10.22
N ASN A 45 -3.84 2.62 -10.78
CA ASN A 45 -4.24 3.96 -10.30
C ASN A 45 -4.75 3.91 -8.86
N ALA A 46 -5.53 2.89 -8.51
CA ALA A 46 -6.03 2.73 -7.14
C ALA A 46 -4.88 2.42 -6.16
N ILE A 47 -3.89 1.62 -6.57
CA ILE A 47 -2.69 1.32 -5.77
C ILE A 47 -1.86 2.59 -5.54
N CYS A 48 -1.62 3.41 -6.58
CA CYS A 48 -0.89 4.68 -6.42
C CYS A 48 -1.61 5.66 -5.48
N GLN A 49 -2.94 5.75 -5.58
CA GLN A 49 -3.72 6.60 -4.68
C GLN A 49 -3.70 6.07 -3.24
N ALA A 50 -3.82 4.75 -3.07
CA ALA A 50 -3.71 4.12 -1.76
C ALA A 50 -2.34 4.36 -1.11
N TYR A 51 -1.26 4.25 -1.89
CA TYR A 51 0.10 4.57 -1.43
C TYR A 51 0.20 5.99 -0.88
N GLU A 52 -0.30 7.00 -1.60
CA GLU A 52 -0.23 8.39 -1.13
C GLU A 52 -1.07 8.62 0.14
N VAL A 53 -2.20 7.93 0.29
CA VAL A 53 -3.02 7.97 1.51
C VAL A 53 -2.27 7.37 2.70
N VAL A 54 -1.70 6.16 2.54
CA VAL A 54 -0.99 5.49 3.64
C VAL A 54 0.29 6.25 4.00
N LYS A 55 1.04 6.75 3.00
CA LYS A 55 2.21 7.58 3.21
C LYS A 55 1.89 8.85 4.02
N HIS A 56 0.80 9.55 3.70
CA HIS A 56 0.36 10.69 4.50
C HIS A 56 -0.01 10.29 5.93
N ALA A 57 -0.63 9.13 6.12
CA ALA A 57 -1.00 8.64 7.45
C ALA A 57 0.21 8.23 8.32
N LEU A 58 1.32 7.82 7.72
CA LEU A 58 2.55 7.44 8.44
C LEU A 58 3.43 8.65 8.84
N ILE A 59 3.33 9.75 8.09
CA ILE A 59 4.08 11.00 8.34
C ILE A 59 3.29 11.95 9.26
N GLY A 60 1.97 11.74 9.38
CA GLY A 60 1.04 12.54 10.17
C GLY A 60 1.03 12.25 11.66
#